data_AF-A0A9X7BT28-F1
#
_entry.id   AF-A0A9X7BT28-F1
#
_cell.length_a   1.000
_cell.length_b   1.000
_cell.length_c   1.000
_cell.angle_alpha   90.00
_cell.angle_beta   90.00
_cell.angle_gamma   90.00
#
_symmetry.space_group_name_H-M   'P 1'
#
loop_
_entity.id
_entity.type
_entity.pdbx_description
1 polymer ?
#
loop_
_entity_poly.entity_id
_entity_poly.type
_entity_poly.pdbx_seq_one_letter_code
_entity_poly.pdbx_strand_id
1 'polypeptide(L)'
;MSTITSKDTQVLLYQQTGISEPLVKEYENFLNKYYTLLTKDAINFRNYDIRCFLSCFINNKGVVKNLKKGKFHSQESIKQAYKALNYLKWIFRNHTKDELKSELLIPFLLCARHYKEQGSSFKKYIYVSYKFMLKRYIDGMNQDLLDHSDMLYKSNHTNEDDADTLEEALDKLESKNLSILEIEMPTGLELSHPKWIHGDSSQFPFSELKSHERYILAKYYYEGYTDKEIARMLPYHSKSIHRIRKRIELQLQNMLNKGELKCLRMPNRIH
;
A
#
# COMPACT_ATOMS: atom_id res chain seq x y z
N MET A 1 28.09 -23.77 -1.48
CA MET A 1 28.64 -22.83 -0.48
C MET A 1 28.58 -21.43 -1.07
N SER A 2 27.48 -20.73 -0.81
CA SER A 2 27.26 -19.34 -1.22
C SER A 2 28.10 -18.41 -0.34
N THR A 3 28.96 -17.63 -0.97
CA THR A 3 29.79 -16.61 -0.34
C THR A 3 28.90 -15.61 0.41
N ILE A 4 28.93 -15.68 1.74
CA ILE A 4 28.31 -14.71 2.64
C ILE A 4 28.99 -13.36 2.39
N THR A 5 28.35 -12.50 1.63
CA THR A 5 28.73 -11.09 1.55
C THR A 5 28.52 -10.48 2.94
N SER A 6 29.63 -10.12 3.60
CA SER A 6 29.81 -9.51 4.92
C SER A 6 29.01 -8.20 5.21
N LYS A 7 27.90 -7.90 4.53
CA LYS A 7 27.24 -6.59 4.56
C LYS A 7 26.04 -6.47 5.49
N ASP A 8 25.46 -7.57 5.97
CA ASP A 8 24.24 -7.54 6.80
C ASP A 8 24.36 -8.34 8.12
N THR A 9 25.59 -8.63 8.56
CA THR A 9 25.87 -9.48 9.74
C THR A 9 25.18 -8.99 11.01
N GLN A 10 25.10 -7.67 11.22
CA GLN A 10 24.45 -7.08 12.41
C GLN A 10 22.93 -7.24 12.40
N VAL A 11 22.30 -7.28 11.23
CA VAL A 11 20.86 -7.49 11.10
C VAL A 11 20.53 -8.94 11.40
N LEU A 12 21.32 -9.88 10.88
CA LEU A 12 21.18 -11.30 11.18
C LEU A 12 21.41 -11.59 12.66
N LEU A 13 22.41 -10.95 13.28
CA LEU A 13 22.67 -11.05 14.71
C LEU A 13 21.48 -10.53 15.53
N TYR A 14 20.93 -9.37 15.16
CA TYR A 14 19.73 -8.84 15.79
C TYR A 14 18.53 -9.80 15.67
N GLN A 15 18.31 -10.40 14.50
CA GLN A 15 17.22 -11.36 14.29
C GLN A 15 17.39 -12.63 15.12
N GLN A 16 18.63 -13.07 15.37
CA GLN A 16 18.92 -14.29 16.14
C GLN A 16 18.94 -14.08 17.65
N THR A 17 19.42 -12.92 18.12
CA THR A 17 19.72 -12.67 19.53
C THR A 17 18.81 -11.62 20.18
N GLY A 18 18.12 -10.81 19.38
CA GLY A 18 17.38 -9.63 19.85
C GLY A 18 18.25 -8.43 20.23
N ILE A 19 19.58 -8.58 20.26
CA ILE A 19 20.53 -7.53 20.64
C ILE A 19 20.60 -6.49 19.52
N SER A 20 20.24 -5.24 19.85
CA SER A 20 20.04 -4.19 18.85
C SER A 20 21.11 -3.09 18.86
N GLU A 21 21.88 -2.96 19.94
CA GLU A 21 22.86 -1.87 20.12
C GLU A 21 23.91 -1.81 18.98
N PRO A 22 24.51 -2.92 18.52
CA PRO A 22 25.49 -2.88 17.44
C PRO A 22 24.88 -2.39 16.12
N LEU A 23 23.66 -2.83 15.82
CA LEU A 23 22.93 -2.47 14.61
C LEU A 23 22.51 -0.99 14.65
N VAL A 24 21.98 -0.53 15.78
CA VAL A 24 21.58 0.86 15.98
C VAL A 24 22.78 1.80 15.83
N LYS A 25 23.94 1.42 16.39
CA LYS A 25 25.18 2.20 16.27
C LYS A 25 25.66 2.33 14.82
N GLU A 26 25.53 1.27 14.02
CA GLU A 26 25.90 1.30 12.60
C GLU A 26 25.00 2.27 11.79
N TYR A 27 23.71 2.32 12.12
CA TYR A 27 22.71 3.12 11.40
C TYR A 27 22.34 4.44 12.09
N GLU A 28 23.12 4.87 13.08
CA GLU A 28 22.87 6.10 13.85
C GLU A 28 22.77 7.33 12.94
N ASN A 29 23.68 7.43 11.95
CA ASN A 29 23.65 8.50 10.95
C ASN A 29 22.36 8.52 10.11
N PHE A 30 21.79 7.35 9.83
CA PHE A 30 20.54 7.22 9.10
C PHE A 30 19.35 7.70 9.96
N LEU A 31 19.32 7.37 11.25
CA LEU A 31 18.26 7.79 12.17
C LEU A 31 18.36 9.28 12.51
N ASN A 32 19.58 9.77 12.69
CA ASN A 32 19.87 11.17 13.02
C ASN A 32 19.31 12.15 11.98
N LYS A 33 19.13 11.75 10.71
CA LYS A 33 18.51 12.61 9.69
C LYS A 33 17.02 12.87 9.97
N TYR A 34 16.30 11.89 10.49
CA TYR A 34 14.89 12.02 10.86
C TYR A 34 14.74 12.72 12.20
N TYR A 35 15.61 12.41 13.16
CA TYR A 35 15.68 13.14 14.43
C TYR A 35 15.94 14.64 14.20
N THR A 36 16.91 14.96 13.33
CA THR A 36 17.22 16.35 12.97
C THR A 36 16.04 17.04 12.26
N LEU A 37 15.28 16.32 11.44
CA LEU A 37 14.10 16.85 10.77
C LEU A 37 13.01 17.23 11.77
N LEU A 38 12.76 16.39 12.78
CA LEU A 38 11.72 16.61 13.78
C LEU A 38 12.11 17.66 14.82
N THR A 39 13.40 17.78 15.14
CA THR A 39 13.91 18.75 16.12
C THR A 39 14.19 20.14 15.55
N LYS A 40 14.64 20.25 14.29
CA LYS A 40 14.94 21.55 13.68
C LYS A 40 13.71 22.15 13.01
N ASP A 41 13.66 23.48 12.94
CA ASP A 41 12.59 24.21 12.23
C ASP A 41 12.82 24.33 10.72
N ALA A 42 13.97 23.87 10.21
CA ALA A 42 14.34 24.00 8.81
C ALA A 42 14.38 22.64 8.10
N ILE A 43 13.64 22.54 6.98
CA ILE A 43 13.68 21.36 6.11
C ILE A 43 14.89 21.45 5.18
N ASN A 44 15.76 20.44 5.22
CA ASN A 44 16.83 20.31 4.24
C ASN A 44 16.30 19.72 2.91
N PHE A 45 15.84 20.60 2.02
CA PHE A 45 15.36 20.22 0.69
C PHE A 45 16.43 19.63 -0.23
N ARG A 46 17.73 19.61 0.13
CA ARG A 46 18.73 18.89 -0.67
C ARG A 46 18.67 17.38 -0.45
N ASN A 47 18.21 16.93 0.72
CA ASN A 47 18.14 15.52 1.06
C ASN A 47 16.92 14.84 0.42
N TYR A 48 17.16 13.89 -0.49
CA TYR A 48 16.11 13.15 -1.21
C TYR A 48 15.20 12.35 -0.27
N ASP A 49 15.74 11.75 0.77
CA ASP A 49 14.98 10.88 1.67
C ASP A 49 13.96 11.67 2.47
N ILE A 50 14.37 12.84 2.97
CA ILE A 50 13.49 13.76 3.71
C ILE A 50 12.36 14.25 2.81
N ARG A 51 12.66 14.63 1.56
CA ARG A 51 11.63 15.03 0.59
C ARG A 51 10.64 13.90 0.31
N CYS A 52 11.14 12.67 0.15
CA CYS A 52 10.30 11.51 -0.08
C CYS A 52 9.44 11.18 1.14
N PHE A 53 9.98 11.28 2.34
CA PHE A 53 9.24 11.05 3.58
C PHE A 53 8.13 12.09 3.77
N LEU A 54 8.44 13.39 3.65
CA LEU A 54 7.43 14.45 3.74
C LEU A 54 6.35 14.31 2.66
N SER A 55 6.73 13.85 1.47
CA SER A 55 5.76 13.60 0.38
C SER A 55 4.73 12.53 0.73
N CYS A 56 5.02 11.63 1.69
CA CYS A 56 4.05 10.63 2.15
C CYS A 56 2.87 11.27 2.90
N PHE A 57 3.00 12.48 3.43
CA PHE A 57 1.94 13.21 4.15
C PHE A 57 1.21 14.24 3.29
N ILE A 58 1.46 14.26 1.98
CA ILE A 58 0.89 15.24 1.05
C ILE A 58 0.00 14.53 0.02
N ASN A 59 -1.27 14.93 -0.06
CA ASN A 59 -2.25 14.31 -0.97
C ASN A 59 -2.12 14.82 -2.42
N ASN A 60 -1.60 16.04 -2.63
CA ASN A 60 -1.50 16.64 -3.96
C ASN A 60 -0.37 15.98 -4.79
N LYS A 61 -0.76 15.19 -5.81
CA LYS A 61 0.16 14.47 -6.71
C LYS A 61 1.15 15.39 -7.45
N GLY A 62 0.74 16.62 -7.78
CA GLY A 62 1.60 17.61 -8.43
C GLY A 62 2.75 18.05 -7.51
N VAL A 63 2.43 18.35 -6.26
CA VAL A 63 3.39 18.72 -5.21
C VAL A 63 4.33 17.55 -4.90
N VAL A 64 3.80 16.33 -4.76
CA VAL A 64 4.62 15.12 -4.52
C VAL A 64 5.64 14.92 -5.64
N LYS A 65 5.23 15.08 -6.91
CA LYS A 65 6.12 14.96 -8.06
C LYS A 65 7.19 16.06 -8.07
N ASN A 66 6.85 17.29 -7.68
CA ASN A 66 7.78 18.40 -7.60
C ASN A 66 8.84 18.19 -6.49
N LEU A 67 8.43 17.74 -5.31
CA LEU A 67 9.33 17.43 -4.20
C LEU A 67 10.33 16.32 -4.56
N LYS A 68 9.92 15.30 -5.31
CA LYS A 68 10.81 14.18 -5.68
C LYS A 68 11.87 14.56 -6.73
N LYS A 69 11.60 15.52 -7.63
CA LYS A 69 12.51 15.89 -8.74
C LYS A 69 13.72 16.76 -8.33
N GLY A 70 13.73 17.33 -7.12
CA GLY A 70 14.94 17.67 -6.35
C GLY A 70 15.81 18.86 -6.78
N LYS A 71 15.49 19.62 -7.84
CA LYS A 71 16.34 20.74 -8.29
C LYS A 71 15.81 22.12 -7.88
N PHE A 72 14.52 22.36 -8.10
CA PHE A 72 13.82 23.57 -7.68
C PHE A 72 12.43 23.20 -7.19
N HIS A 73 12.03 23.74 -6.05
CA HIS A 73 10.71 23.48 -5.47
C HIS A 73 9.83 24.69 -5.64
N SER A 74 8.58 24.47 -6.07
CA SER A 74 7.61 25.57 -6.12
C SER A 74 7.33 26.06 -4.70
N GLN A 75 6.98 27.34 -4.56
CA GLN A 75 6.61 27.92 -3.26
C GLN A 75 5.43 27.16 -2.62
N GLU A 76 4.50 26.67 -3.44
CA GLU A 76 3.42 25.77 -3.01
C GLU A 76 3.96 24.46 -2.42
N SER A 77 4.94 23.83 -3.07
CA SER A 77 5.53 22.57 -2.58
C SER A 77 6.28 22.75 -1.27
N ILE A 78 6.97 23.88 -1.12
CA ILE A 78 7.65 24.26 0.13
C ILE A 78 6.61 24.44 1.24
N LYS A 79 5.54 25.20 1.00
CA LYS A 79 4.47 25.44 1.97
C LYS A 79 3.82 24.13 2.44
N GLN A 80 3.52 23.21 1.51
CA GLN A 80 2.95 21.91 1.85
C GLN A 80 3.93 21.02 2.63
N ALA A 81 5.23 21.06 2.30
CA ALA A 81 6.25 20.33 3.06
C ALA A 81 6.37 20.85 4.51
N TYR A 82 6.30 22.17 4.72
CA TYR A 82 6.26 22.74 6.07
C TYR A 82 4.96 22.42 6.80
N LYS A 83 3.82 22.36 6.11
CA LYS A 83 2.56 21.89 6.71
C LYS A 83 2.68 20.44 7.20
N ALA A 84 3.28 19.56 6.41
CA ALA A 84 3.57 18.19 6.82
C ALA A 84 4.55 18.12 8.01
N LEU A 85 5.59 18.95 8.02
CA LEU A 85 6.53 19.02 9.16
C LEU A 85 5.83 19.47 10.44
N ASN A 86 4.99 20.51 10.36
CA ASN A 86 4.25 21.02 11.53
C ASN A 86 3.28 19.98 12.07
N TYR A 87 2.63 19.20 11.20
CA TYR A 87 1.81 18.07 11.60
C TYR A 87 2.63 17.01 12.36
N LEU A 88 3.79 16.63 11.83
CA LEU A 88 4.69 15.68 12.51
C LEU A 88 5.14 16.19 13.89
N LYS A 89 5.52 17.47 13.97
CA LYS A 89 5.89 18.10 15.24
C LYS A 89 4.76 18.14 16.24
N TRP A 90 3.53 18.34 15.76
CA TRP A 90 2.36 18.33 16.62
C TRP A 90 2.12 16.95 17.25
N ILE A 91 2.32 15.86 16.49
CA ILE A 91 2.22 14.48 17.03
C ILE A 91 3.28 14.25 18.11
N PHE A 92 4.53 14.62 17.82
CA PHE A 92 5.63 14.42 18.75
C PHE A 92 5.78 15.51 19.83
N ARG A 93 4.82 16.44 19.96
CA ARG A 93 4.98 17.63 20.83
C ARG A 93 5.19 17.30 22.31
N ASN A 94 4.64 16.17 22.76
CA ASN A 94 4.71 15.71 24.14
C ASN A 94 5.93 14.83 24.42
N HIS A 95 6.70 14.47 23.39
CA HIS A 95 7.82 13.54 23.55
C HIS A 95 9.09 14.29 23.96
N THR A 96 9.80 13.75 24.94
CA THR A 96 11.15 14.21 25.25
C THR A 96 12.13 13.85 24.13
N LYS A 97 13.35 14.42 24.15
CA LYS A 97 14.36 14.14 23.12
C LYS A 97 14.75 12.66 23.06
N ASP A 98 14.77 11.97 24.20
CA ASP A 98 15.15 10.57 24.29
C ASP A 98 13.98 9.64 23.94
N GLU A 99 12.75 10.03 24.28
CA GLU A 99 11.54 9.39 23.76
C GLU A 99 11.49 9.49 22.24
N LEU A 100 11.72 10.67 21.66
CA LEU A 100 11.73 10.85 20.20
C LEU A 100 12.74 9.93 19.49
N LYS A 101 13.91 9.68 20.09
CA LYS A 101 14.87 8.71 19.55
C LYS A 101 14.31 7.29 19.61
N SER A 102 13.68 6.93 20.72
CA SER A 102 13.03 5.63 20.92
C SER A 102 11.90 5.41 19.91
N GLU A 103 11.06 6.43 19.68
CA GLU A 103 9.99 6.41 18.68
C GLU A 103 10.52 6.19 17.24
N LEU A 104 11.71 6.69 16.92
CA LEU A 104 12.35 6.45 15.63
C LEU A 104 13.03 5.06 15.56
N LEU A 105 13.43 4.50 16.70
CA LEU A 105 14.07 3.19 16.77
C LEU A 105 13.06 2.05 16.55
N ILE A 106 11.84 2.17 17.05
CA ILE A 106 10.78 1.16 16.90
C ILE A 106 10.56 0.76 15.43
N PRO A 107 10.24 1.67 14.49
CA PRO A 107 10.05 1.31 13.08
C PRO A 107 11.34 0.86 12.39
N PHE A 108 12.51 1.27 12.89
CA PHE A 108 13.81 0.81 12.39
C PHE A 108 14.06 -0.65 12.73
N LEU A 109 13.85 -1.04 14.00
CA LEU A 109 14.00 -2.40 14.47
C LEU A 109 12.96 -3.33 13.85
N LEU A 110 11.74 -2.83 13.62
CA LEU A 110 10.72 -3.56 12.88
C LEU A 110 11.16 -3.85 11.43
N CYS A 111 11.78 -2.88 10.75
CA CYS A 111 12.40 -3.12 9.44
C CYS A 111 13.51 -4.18 9.51
N ALA A 112 14.35 -4.14 10.55
CA ALA A 112 15.41 -5.11 10.75
C ALA A 112 14.86 -6.52 10.99
N ARG A 113 13.81 -6.67 11.79
CA ARG A 113 13.14 -7.96 12.07
C ARG A 113 12.52 -8.56 10.80
N HIS A 114 11.93 -7.75 9.94
CA HIS A 114 11.28 -8.22 8.71
C HIS A 114 12.21 -8.35 7.50
N TYR A 115 13.47 -7.92 7.62
CA TYR A 115 14.42 -8.02 6.51
C TYR A 115 14.69 -9.49 6.16
N LYS A 116 14.50 -9.83 4.89
CA LYS A 116 14.88 -11.12 4.32
C LYS A 116 15.87 -10.87 3.20
N GLU A 117 16.92 -11.68 3.14
CA GLU A 117 17.94 -11.56 2.10
C GLU A 117 17.35 -11.96 0.75
N GLN A 118 16.98 -10.95 -0.06
CA GLN A 118 16.40 -11.12 -1.40
C GLN A 118 17.34 -10.58 -2.49
N GLY A 119 18.66 -10.62 -2.24
CA GLY A 119 19.68 -10.12 -3.18
C GLY A 119 19.94 -8.61 -3.12
N SER A 120 19.34 -7.90 -2.17
CA SER A 120 19.59 -6.47 -1.92
C SER A 120 19.97 -6.26 -0.46
N SER A 121 21.06 -5.53 -0.18
CA SER A 121 21.54 -5.33 1.20
C SER A 121 20.53 -4.61 2.09
N PHE A 122 20.61 -4.79 3.41
CA PHE A 122 19.72 -4.15 4.37
C PHE A 122 19.71 -2.63 4.23
N LYS A 123 20.88 -2.03 3.95
CA LYS A 123 20.98 -0.62 3.61
C LYS A 123 20.07 -0.21 2.45
N LYS A 124 19.97 -0.97 1.36
CA LYS A 124 19.07 -0.62 0.24
C LYS A 124 17.61 -0.78 0.64
N TYR A 125 17.31 -1.87 1.35
CA TYR A 125 15.96 -2.14 1.87
C TYR A 125 15.46 -1.00 2.76
N ILE A 126 16.26 -0.58 3.75
CA ILE A 126 15.83 0.43 4.72
C ILE A 126 15.61 1.81 4.09
N TYR A 127 16.41 2.19 3.10
CA TYR A 127 16.22 3.45 2.36
C TYR A 127 14.87 3.50 1.63
N VAL A 128 14.35 2.34 1.20
CA VAL A 128 13.04 2.26 0.54
C VAL A 128 11.92 2.16 1.57
N SER A 129 12.02 1.21 2.50
CA SER A 129 10.93 0.76 3.35
C SER A 129 10.69 1.65 4.57
N TYR A 130 11.74 2.18 5.19
CA TYR A 130 11.65 2.87 6.49
C TYR A 130 10.69 4.05 6.49
N LYS A 131 10.67 4.87 5.43
CA LYS A 131 9.76 6.02 5.34
C LYS A 131 8.28 5.62 5.39
N PHE A 132 7.92 4.45 4.86
CA PHE A 132 6.55 3.95 4.88
C PHE A 132 6.23 3.32 6.23
N MET A 133 7.17 2.59 6.81
CA MET A 133 7.03 2.02 8.16
C MET A 133 6.88 3.10 9.22
N LEU A 134 7.72 4.14 9.18
CA LEU A 134 7.62 5.29 10.08
C LEU A 134 6.29 6.02 9.89
N LYS A 135 5.82 6.21 8.64
CA LYS A 135 4.51 6.81 8.42
C LYS A 135 3.37 5.96 9.03
N ARG A 136 3.37 4.65 8.79
CA ARG A 136 2.35 3.74 9.33
C ARG A 136 2.36 3.74 10.86
N TYR A 137 3.55 3.79 11.47
CA TYR A 137 3.71 3.91 12.90
C TYR A 137 3.10 5.22 13.44
N ILE A 138 3.41 6.35 12.81
CA ILE A 138 2.85 7.66 13.16
C ILE A 138 1.32 7.70 12.99
N ASP A 139 0.82 7.13 11.89
CA ASP A 139 -0.63 7.07 11.63
C ASP A 139 -1.33 6.24 12.71
N GLY A 140 -0.69 5.16 13.22
CA GLY A 140 -1.18 4.35 14.35
C GLY A 140 -1.19 5.13 15.67
N MET A 141 -0.09 5.80 16.04
CA MET A 141 -0.06 6.66 17.23
C MET A 141 -1.15 7.75 17.20
N ASN A 142 -1.45 8.27 16.01
CA ASN A 142 -2.50 9.27 15.85
C ASN A 142 -3.90 8.67 15.99
N GLN A 143 -4.12 7.41 15.61
CA GLN A 143 -5.37 6.70 15.89
C GLN A 143 -5.54 6.48 17.40
N ASP A 144 -4.49 6.04 18.09
CA ASP A 144 -4.53 5.86 19.55
C ASP A 144 -4.81 7.19 20.28
N LEU A 145 -4.21 8.30 19.81
CA LEU A 145 -4.49 9.65 20.31
C LEU A 145 -5.92 10.11 20.03
N LEU A 146 -6.49 9.74 18.87
CA LEU A 146 -7.87 10.05 18.49
C LEU A 146 -8.86 9.24 19.33
N ASP A 147 -8.59 7.95 19.55
CA ASP A 147 -9.39 7.07 20.41
C ASP A 147 -9.38 7.53 21.87
N HIS A 148 -8.27 8.14 22.34
CA HIS A 148 -8.21 8.77 23.66
C HIS A 148 -8.83 10.17 23.71
N SER A 149 -8.99 10.85 22.57
CA SER A 149 -9.51 12.22 22.51
C SER A 149 -11.00 12.32 22.15
N ASP A 150 -11.62 11.24 21.66
CA ASP A 150 -13.02 11.25 21.21
C ASP A 150 -13.98 10.38 22.04
N MET A 151 -14.01 10.70 23.34
CA MET A 151 -15.27 10.92 24.05
C MET A 151 -16.04 12.15 23.49
N LEU A 152 -15.74 12.66 22.27
CA LEU A 152 -16.36 13.86 21.74
C LEU A 152 -16.13 14.17 20.24
N TYR A 153 -16.29 13.23 19.30
CA TYR A 153 -16.81 13.51 17.94
C TYR A 153 -17.01 12.20 17.14
N LYS A 154 -18.27 11.76 17.10
CA LYS A 154 -18.75 10.67 16.24
C LYS A 154 -18.36 10.87 14.77
N SER A 155 -17.48 10.02 14.26
CA SER A 155 -17.52 9.56 12.87
C SER A 155 -18.36 8.28 12.83
N ASN A 156 -19.58 8.38 12.31
CA ASN A 156 -20.51 7.26 12.20
C ASN A 156 -19.92 6.13 11.33
N HIS A 157 -20.05 4.91 11.86
CA HIS A 157 -19.69 3.60 11.31
C HIS A 157 -18.30 3.06 11.64
N THR A 158 -18.14 2.61 12.88
CA THR A 158 -17.55 1.30 13.16
C THR A 158 -18.38 0.65 14.26
N ASN A 159 -18.77 -0.60 14.03
CA ASN A 159 -19.59 -1.38 14.95
C ASN A 159 -18.75 -1.68 16.21
N GLU A 160 -19.38 -1.45 17.35
CA GLU A 160 -18.91 -1.85 18.67
C GLU A 160 -18.93 -3.38 18.74
N ASP A 161 -17.74 -4.00 18.83
CA ASP A 161 -17.43 -5.28 19.48
C ASP A 161 -16.02 -5.67 19.04
N ASP A 162 -15.02 -5.47 19.91
CA ASP A 162 -13.76 -6.24 20.02
C ASP A 162 -12.72 -5.41 20.79
N ALA A 163 -12.80 -5.46 22.11
CA ALA A 163 -11.74 -4.98 23.01
C ALA A 163 -10.76 -6.13 23.26
N ASP A 164 -9.88 -6.41 22.30
CA ASP A 164 -8.79 -7.37 22.44
C ASP A 164 -7.43 -6.65 22.56
N THR A 165 -6.58 -7.15 23.45
CA THR A 165 -5.30 -6.53 23.85
C THR A 165 -4.27 -6.60 22.72
N LEU A 166 -3.38 -5.58 22.61
CA LEU A 166 -2.38 -5.39 21.53
C LEU A 166 -1.53 -6.64 21.19
N GLU A 167 -1.32 -7.52 22.18
CA GLU A 167 -0.51 -8.74 22.05
C GLU A 167 -1.29 -9.88 21.39
N GLU A 168 -2.60 -10.02 21.66
CA GLU A 168 -3.48 -10.97 20.97
C GLU A 168 -3.78 -10.53 19.53
N ALA A 169 -3.78 -9.22 19.26
CA ALA A 169 -3.89 -8.68 17.91
C ALA A 169 -2.68 -9.07 17.04
N LEU A 170 -1.47 -9.18 17.62
CA LEU A 170 -0.26 -9.54 16.89
C LEU A 170 -0.19 -11.05 16.59
N ASP A 171 -0.62 -11.91 17.52
CA ASP A 171 -0.65 -13.37 17.32
C ASP A 171 -1.79 -13.83 16.38
N LYS A 172 -2.95 -13.17 16.45
CA LYS A 172 -4.03 -13.36 15.44
C LYS A 172 -3.60 -12.83 14.06
N LEU A 173 -2.69 -11.85 13.99
CA LEU A 173 -2.14 -11.33 12.72
C LEU A 173 -1.07 -12.26 12.14
N GLU A 174 -0.22 -12.90 12.93
CA GLU A 174 0.80 -13.84 12.42
C GLU A 174 0.15 -15.09 11.80
N SER A 175 -0.96 -15.55 12.37
CA SER A 175 -1.79 -16.63 11.83
C SER A 175 -2.67 -16.19 10.64
N LYS A 176 -3.12 -14.93 10.58
CA LYS A 176 -3.78 -14.32 9.40
C LYS A 176 -2.81 -13.81 8.33
N ASN A 177 -1.50 -13.71 8.55
CA ASN A 177 -0.56 -13.14 7.57
C ASN A 177 -0.20 -14.08 6.41
N LEU A 178 -0.64 -15.34 6.45
CA LEU A 178 -0.74 -16.16 5.24
C LEU A 178 -1.99 -15.84 4.40
N SER A 179 -3.02 -15.23 4.99
CA SER A 179 -4.28 -14.87 4.30
C SER A 179 -4.48 -13.37 4.04
N ILE A 180 -3.62 -12.47 4.56
CA ILE A 180 -3.66 -11.00 4.32
C ILE A 180 -3.24 -10.60 2.86
N LEU A 181 -3.15 -11.57 1.95
CA LEU A 181 -3.23 -11.33 0.49
C LEU A 181 -4.66 -11.50 -0.07
N GLU A 182 -5.65 -11.73 0.78
CA GLU A 182 -7.06 -11.66 0.43
C GLU A 182 -7.60 -10.34 0.93
N ILE A 183 -7.66 -9.39 -0.01
CA ILE A 183 -8.42 -8.16 0.13
C ILE A 183 -9.86 -8.59 0.43
N GLU A 184 -10.34 -8.36 1.65
CA GLU A 184 -11.77 -8.41 1.92
C GLU A 184 -12.41 -7.28 1.11
N MET A 185 -13.09 -7.68 0.04
CA MET A 185 -13.63 -6.79 -0.97
C MET A 185 -15.03 -6.31 -0.55
N PRO A 186 -15.38 -5.04 -0.84
CA PRO A 186 -16.77 -4.62 -0.78
C PRO A 186 -17.61 -5.50 -1.73
N THR A 187 -18.73 -5.99 -1.22
CA THR A 187 -19.68 -6.84 -1.94
C THR A 187 -20.08 -6.16 -3.26
N GLY A 188 -19.74 -6.78 -4.41
CA GLY A 188 -20.04 -6.22 -5.74
C GLY A 188 -18.83 -5.86 -6.62
N LEU A 189 -17.60 -6.18 -6.24
CA LEU A 189 -16.39 -5.96 -7.06
C LEU A 189 -15.59 -7.24 -7.40
N GLU A 190 -16.15 -8.43 -7.18
CA GLU A 190 -15.44 -9.72 -7.29
C GLU A 190 -14.87 -9.99 -8.71
N LEU A 191 -15.60 -9.64 -9.77
CA LEU A 191 -15.14 -9.84 -11.15
C LEU A 191 -14.12 -8.79 -11.62
N SER A 192 -13.93 -7.71 -10.85
CA SER A 192 -12.89 -6.71 -11.09
C SER A 192 -11.56 -7.10 -10.45
N HIS A 193 -11.51 -8.23 -9.73
CA HIS A 193 -10.34 -8.65 -8.98
C HIS A 193 -9.18 -8.99 -9.95
N PRO A 194 -7.93 -8.57 -9.63
CA PRO A 194 -6.76 -8.90 -10.45
C PRO A 194 -6.62 -10.39 -10.74
N LYS A 195 -6.89 -11.27 -9.77
CA LYS A 195 -6.90 -12.75 -9.97
C LYS A 195 -7.85 -13.19 -11.10
N TRP A 196 -9.03 -12.57 -11.23
CA TRP A 196 -9.98 -12.92 -12.30
C TRP A 196 -9.57 -12.33 -13.66
N ILE A 197 -9.07 -11.08 -13.66
CA ILE A 197 -8.55 -10.40 -14.84
C ILE A 197 -7.29 -11.09 -15.39
N HIS A 198 -6.44 -11.66 -14.54
CA HIS A 198 -5.24 -12.39 -14.96
C HIS A 198 -5.55 -13.84 -15.34
N GLY A 199 -6.51 -14.47 -14.66
CA GLY A 199 -7.15 -15.72 -15.08
C GLY A 199 -7.05 -16.83 -14.06
N ASP A 200 -6.37 -16.54 -12.96
CA ASP A 200 -6.15 -17.43 -11.83
C ASP A 200 -7.46 -17.89 -11.19
N SER A 201 -8.52 -17.05 -11.25
CA SER A 201 -9.86 -17.40 -10.74
C SER A 201 -10.96 -17.42 -11.81
N SER A 202 -10.62 -17.32 -13.10
CA SER A 202 -11.63 -17.35 -14.18
C SER A 202 -11.97 -18.79 -14.58
N GLN A 203 -13.26 -19.14 -14.57
CA GLN A 203 -13.75 -20.44 -15.04
C GLN A 203 -14.08 -20.42 -16.54
N PHE A 204 -14.14 -21.60 -17.15
CA PHE A 204 -14.63 -21.77 -18.52
C PHE A 204 -16.05 -21.19 -18.64
N PRO A 205 -16.39 -20.38 -19.66
CA PRO A 205 -15.61 -20.11 -20.90
C PRO A 205 -14.64 -18.92 -20.82
N PHE A 206 -14.64 -18.16 -19.73
CA PHE A 206 -13.87 -16.91 -19.65
C PHE A 206 -12.37 -17.13 -19.47
N SER A 207 -11.95 -18.32 -19.03
CA SER A 207 -10.54 -18.72 -18.93
C SER A 207 -9.79 -18.67 -20.26
N GLU A 208 -10.48 -18.87 -21.38
CA GLU A 208 -9.87 -18.85 -22.72
C GLU A 208 -9.60 -17.42 -23.24
N LEU A 209 -10.22 -16.43 -22.61
CA LEU A 209 -10.07 -15.03 -22.99
C LEU A 209 -8.75 -14.46 -22.47
N LYS A 210 -8.20 -13.50 -23.21
CA LYS A 210 -7.00 -12.76 -22.79
C LYS A 210 -7.34 -11.82 -21.64
N SER A 211 -6.33 -11.46 -20.85
CA SER A 211 -6.53 -10.62 -19.66
C SER A 211 -7.20 -9.27 -19.95
N HIS A 212 -6.85 -8.63 -21.07
CA HIS A 212 -7.46 -7.36 -21.49
C HIS A 212 -8.92 -7.52 -21.97
N GLU A 213 -9.27 -8.68 -22.54
CA GLU A 213 -10.64 -9.00 -22.96
C GLU A 213 -11.53 -9.21 -21.74
N ARG A 214 -11.04 -9.94 -20.73
CA ARG A 214 -11.72 -10.12 -19.44
C ARG A 214 -11.90 -8.80 -18.71
N TYR A 215 -10.87 -7.95 -18.69
CA TYR A 215 -10.98 -6.61 -18.12
C TYR A 215 -12.11 -5.79 -18.76
N ILE A 216 -12.18 -5.80 -20.11
CA ILE A 216 -13.24 -5.09 -20.84
C ILE A 216 -14.63 -5.63 -20.46
N LEU A 217 -14.80 -6.95 -20.34
CA LEU A 217 -16.08 -7.55 -19.96
C LEU A 217 -16.49 -7.21 -18.53
N ALA A 218 -15.56 -7.29 -17.57
CA ALA A 218 -15.83 -6.92 -16.18
C ALA A 218 -16.26 -5.45 -16.07
N LYS A 219 -15.52 -4.53 -16.70
CA LYS A 219 -15.88 -3.11 -16.67
C LYS A 219 -17.23 -2.81 -17.34
N TYR A 220 -17.56 -3.47 -18.45
CA TYR A 220 -18.80 -3.20 -19.18
C TYR A 220 -20.03 -3.86 -18.56
N TYR A 221 -19.97 -5.18 -18.32
CA TYR A 221 -21.15 -5.96 -17.91
C TYR A 221 -21.35 -6.04 -16.40
N TYR A 222 -20.28 -5.93 -15.61
CA TYR A 222 -20.37 -6.03 -14.16
C TYR A 222 -20.39 -4.64 -13.51
N GLU A 223 -19.54 -3.72 -13.96
CA GLU A 223 -19.46 -2.36 -13.40
C GLU A 223 -20.29 -1.30 -14.19
N GLY A 224 -20.86 -1.66 -15.34
CA GLY A 224 -21.77 -0.79 -16.10
C GLY A 224 -21.12 0.36 -16.87
N TYR A 225 -19.81 0.33 -17.10
CA TYR A 225 -19.10 1.39 -17.83
C TYR A 225 -19.43 1.37 -19.34
N THR A 226 -19.39 2.55 -19.96
CA THR A 226 -19.53 2.69 -21.42
C THR A 226 -18.22 2.39 -22.17
N ASP A 227 -18.33 1.99 -23.45
CA ASP A 227 -17.18 1.72 -24.32
C ASP A 227 -16.21 2.94 -24.41
N LYS A 228 -16.72 4.17 -24.23
CA LYS A 228 -15.92 5.40 -24.21
C LYS A 228 -15.14 5.59 -22.90
N GLU A 229 -15.70 5.20 -21.78
CA GLU A 229 -15.05 5.31 -20.47
C GLU A 229 -13.94 4.27 -20.33
N ILE A 230 -14.20 3.04 -20.81
CA ILE A 230 -13.19 1.98 -20.84
C ILE A 230 -12.01 2.38 -21.76
N ALA A 231 -12.28 3.08 -22.86
CA ALA A 231 -11.25 3.62 -23.77
C ALA A 231 -10.33 4.65 -23.12
N ARG A 232 -10.75 5.31 -22.03
CA ARG A 232 -9.88 6.22 -21.27
C ARG A 232 -8.94 5.47 -20.33
N MET A 233 -9.29 4.23 -19.95
CA MET A 233 -8.52 3.40 -19.01
C MET A 233 -7.50 2.52 -19.71
N LEU A 234 -7.73 2.18 -20.98
CA LEU A 234 -6.87 1.31 -21.79
C LEU A 234 -6.32 2.05 -23.02
N PRO A 235 -5.18 1.62 -23.60
CA PRO A 235 -4.63 2.19 -24.82
C PRO A 235 -5.39 1.71 -26.08
N TYR A 236 -6.73 1.71 -26.04
CA TYR A 236 -7.60 1.31 -27.15
C TYR A 236 -8.61 2.38 -27.47
N HIS A 237 -8.95 2.51 -28.75
CA HIS A 237 -10.06 3.35 -29.18
C HIS A 237 -11.41 2.71 -28.79
N SER A 238 -12.43 3.52 -28.49
CA SER A 238 -13.77 3.04 -28.08
C SER A 238 -14.40 2.07 -29.08
N LYS A 239 -14.26 2.33 -30.38
CA LYS A 239 -14.69 1.41 -31.46
C LYS A 239 -13.97 0.06 -31.40
N SER A 240 -12.70 0.02 -30.99
CA SER A 240 -11.95 -1.23 -30.85
C SER A 240 -12.46 -2.04 -29.66
N ILE A 241 -12.74 -1.39 -28.53
CA ILE A 241 -13.35 -2.03 -27.36
C ILE A 241 -14.72 -2.63 -27.72
N HIS A 242 -15.56 -1.86 -28.43
CA HIS A 242 -16.84 -2.35 -28.93
C HIS A 242 -16.70 -3.61 -29.80
N ARG A 243 -15.77 -3.60 -30.77
CA ARG A 243 -15.50 -4.75 -31.65
C ARG A 243 -15.02 -5.98 -30.87
N ILE A 244 -14.12 -5.79 -29.90
CA ILE A 244 -13.62 -6.87 -29.04
C ILE A 244 -14.78 -7.48 -28.26
N ARG A 245 -15.61 -6.66 -27.62
CA ARG A 245 -16.77 -7.11 -26.86
C ARG A 245 -17.76 -7.89 -27.72
N LYS A 246 -18.11 -7.37 -28.90
CA LYS A 246 -19.05 -8.02 -29.82
C LYS A 246 -18.51 -9.34 -30.38
N ARG A 247 -17.21 -9.44 -30.64
CA ARG A 247 -16.57 -10.70 -31.02
C ARG A 247 -16.69 -11.75 -29.93
N ILE A 248 -16.42 -11.38 -28.68
CA ILE A 248 -16.52 -12.32 -27.54
C ILE A 248 -17.97 -12.75 -27.32
N GLU A 249 -18.91 -11.81 -27.39
CA GLU A 249 -20.35 -12.10 -27.31
C GLU A 249 -20.79 -13.12 -28.36
N LEU A 250 -20.34 -12.95 -29.61
CA LEU A 250 -20.61 -13.89 -30.70
C LEU A 250 -19.96 -15.26 -30.46
N GLN A 251 -18.72 -15.30 -29.94
CA GLN A 251 -18.05 -16.55 -29.59
C GLN A 251 -18.83 -17.31 -28.52
N LEU A 252 -19.27 -16.64 -27.46
CA LEU A 252 -20.07 -17.24 -26.39
C LEU A 252 -21.44 -17.73 -26.89
N GLN A 253 -22.10 -16.97 -27.77
CA GLN A 253 -23.35 -17.40 -28.42
C GLN A 253 -23.15 -18.66 -29.28
N ASN A 254 -22.05 -18.74 -30.03
CA ASN A 254 -21.73 -19.92 -30.83
C ASN A 254 -21.45 -21.15 -29.96
N MET A 255 -20.75 -20.99 -28.83
CA MET A 255 -20.51 -22.06 -27.86
C MET A 255 -21.81 -22.54 -27.20
N LEU A 256 -22.73 -21.61 -26.92
CA LEU A 256 -24.07 -21.92 -26.42
C LEU A 256 -24.87 -22.73 -27.45
N ASN A 257 -24.88 -22.31 -28.72
CA ASN A 257 -25.59 -23.00 -29.80
C ASN A 257 -25.03 -24.40 -30.09
N LYS A 258 -23.73 -24.62 -29.87
CA LYS A 258 -23.09 -25.93 -29.98
C LYS A 258 -23.31 -26.85 -28.78
N GLY A 259 -23.90 -26.33 -27.69
CA GLY A 259 -24.15 -27.09 -26.47
C GLY A 259 -22.91 -27.30 -25.59
N GLU A 260 -21.82 -26.57 -25.85
CA GLU A 260 -20.57 -26.63 -25.08
C GLU A 260 -20.71 -25.93 -23.72
N LEU A 261 -21.65 -24.97 -23.62
CA LEU A 261 -22.01 -24.30 -22.38
C LEU A 261 -23.26 -24.95 -21.77
N LYS A 262 -23.08 -25.72 -20.69
CA LYS A 262 -24.19 -26.12 -19.80
C LYS A 262 -24.63 -24.90 -18.99
N CYS A 263 -25.52 -24.07 -19.54
CA CYS A 263 -26.19 -23.06 -18.73
C CYS A 263 -27.17 -23.73 -17.75
N LEU A 264 -27.11 -23.34 -16.47
CA LEU A 264 -28.25 -23.48 -15.58
C LEU A 264 -29.43 -22.81 -16.28
N ARG A 265 -30.51 -23.56 -16.53
CA ARG A 265 -31.73 -23.01 -17.11
C ARG A 265 -32.21 -21.87 -16.20
N MET A 266 -32.02 -20.63 -16.62
CA MET A 266 -32.78 -19.52 -16.05
C MET A 266 -34.25 -19.82 -16.33
N PRO A 267 -35.14 -19.84 -15.33
CA PRO A 267 -36.56 -19.99 -15.59
C PRO A 267 -36.98 -18.82 -16.48
N ASN A 268 -37.64 -19.17 -17.58
CA ASN A 268 -38.20 -18.25 -18.55
C ASN A 268 -38.82 -17.03 -17.85
N ARG A 269 -38.28 -15.83 -18.08
CA ARG A 269 -39.09 -14.63 -17.89
C ARG A 269 -40.03 -14.56 -19.08
N ILE A 270 -41.23 -15.04 -18.79
CA ILE A 270 -42.47 -14.91 -19.55
C ILE A 270 -42.70 -13.44 -19.88
N HIS A 271 -43.07 -13.21 -21.16
CA HIS A 271 -43.70 -12.05 -21.81
C HIS A 271 -43.57 -10.65 -21.18
#